data_AF-A0A8C4VNA2-F1
#
_entry.id   AF-A0A8C4VNA2-F1
#
_cell.length_a   1.000
_cell.length_b   1.000
_cell.length_c   1.000
_cell.angle_alpha   90.00
_cell.angle_beta   90.00
_cell.angle_gamma   90.00
#
_symmetry.space_group_name_H-M   'P 1'
#
loop_
_entity.id
_entity.type
_entity.pdbx_description
1 polymer ?
#
loop_
_entity_poly.entity_id
_entity_poly.type
_entity_poly.pdbx_seq_one_letter_code
_entity_poly.pdbx_strand_id
1 'polypeptide(L)'
;MFHLIVVFLRTGITLVLKLSFVLFTVSCRNRCNEPFNKKGQGCQCDGGCKERQNCCWDYEGTCLEPTQIWTCTKLRCGETRITGSHCSCSEDCLEKKDCCVDYKSICKAEYLQTWSSLLPNIEKLKTCGTHSKYMRAAYPTKTFPNHYTIVTGLYPESHGIIDNNMYDVNLSQSFSLSGQAKFDPVWWKGQPIWLTAMYQNLKAGTFFWPGSDVPINGTYPNLYRLYNNSIIYQQRISEILTWLDGSKSERPDFYTLYIEEPDSSGHSYGPVSGGVIKALQLADEALGMLMEGLKQRNLHNCVNLIVLADHGMDKTYCNQLEYMTDYFNQINFYMYDGPAARIRAFNVPEDYFTFDSEGIVKNLTCRKPNQHFKPYLTPNLPKRFHYANNIRIDKVHLMVDRQWLAVRCLISFTDVSFAFYLKLSLLP
;
A
#
# COMPACT_ATOMS: atom_id res chain seq x y z
N MET A 1 22.34 26.33 6.41
CA MET A 1 22.62 25.11 5.62
C MET A 1 21.33 24.30 5.68
N PHE A 2 20.64 24.11 4.56
CA PHE A 2 19.33 23.48 4.56
C PHE A 2 19.52 22.00 4.24
N HIS A 3 19.23 21.12 5.20
CA HIS A 3 19.18 19.68 4.95
C HIS A 3 17.72 19.25 4.95
N LEU A 4 17.24 18.70 3.84
CA LEU A 4 15.90 18.13 3.72
C LEU A 4 16.01 16.61 3.69
N ILE A 5 15.49 15.93 4.70
CA ILE A 5 15.35 14.48 4.69
C ILE A 5 13.88 14.15 4.47
N VAL A 6 13.59 13.41 3.41
CA VAL A 6 12.26 12.84 3.18
C VAL A 6 12.30 11.38 3.59
N VAL A 7 11.69 11.07 4.73
CA VAL A 7 11.46 9.68 5.17
C VAL A 7 10.10 9.24 4.67
N PHE A 8 10.10 8.07 4.05
CA PHE A 8 8.95 7.54 3.38
C PHE A 8 8.54 6.21 3.98
N LEU A 9 7.25 6.07 4.33
CA LEU A 9 6.62 4.83 4.77
C LEU A 9 5.67 4.34 3.68
N ARG A 10 5.95 3.17 3.10
CA ARG A 10 5.09 2.59 2.07
C ARG A 10 3.81 2.06 2.68
N THR A 11 2.68 2.34 2.05
CA THR A 11 1.36 2.08 2.65
C THR A 11 0.36 1.64 1.58
N GLY A 12 0.57 0.55 0.82
CA GLY A 12 -0.41 0.04 -0.16
C GLY A 12 0.10 -0.76 -1.39
N ILE A 13 -0.78 -1.64 -1.87
CA ILE A 13 -0.98 -2.00 -3.28
C ILE A 13 0.06 -2.82 -4.11
N THR A 14 0.83 -3.80 -3.61
CA THR A 14 1.42 -4.89 -4.43
C THR A 14 0.91 -6.27 -4.02
N LEU A 15 0.11 -6.89 -4.91
CA LEU A 15 -0.34 -8.27 -4.79
C LEU A 15 0.87 -9.22 -4.76
N VAL A 16 1.22 -9.74 -3.58
CA VAL A 16 2.11 -10.89 -3.41
C VAL A 16 1.38 -11.89 -2.52
N LEU A 17 0.86 -12.95 -3.13
CA LEU A 17 0.25 -14.08 -2.43
C LEU A 17 1.37 -14.89 -1.75
N LYS A 18 1.43 -14.89 -0.41
CA LYS A 18 2.24 -15.83 0.36
C LYS A 18 1.39 -16.47 1.46
N LEU A 19 1.28 -17.80 1.41
CA LEU A 19 0.58 -18.63 2.40
C LEU A 19 1.30 -18.55 3.76
N SER A 20 0.55 -18.28 4.82
CA SER A 20 1.04 -18.38 6.20
C SER A 20 0.77 -19.79 6.75
N PHE A 21 1.81 -20.39 7.32
CA PHE A 21 1.74 -21.60 8.15
C PHE A 21 1.08 -21.30 9.51
N VAL A 22 0.43 -22.31 10.08
CA VAL A 22 -0.24 -22.27 11.39
C VAL A 22 0.78 -22.07 12.52
N LEU A 23 0.64 -20.99 13.29
CA LEU A 23 1.33 -20.77 14.58
C LEU A 23 0.36 -21.02 15.75
N PHE A 24 0.91 -21.52 16.86
CA PHE A 24 0.23 -21.81 18.12
C PHE A 24 -0.71 -20.68 18.59
N THR A 25 -1.89 -21.05 19.08
CA THR A 25 -2.97 -20.11 19.43
C THR A 25 -2.82 -19.58 20.86
N VAL A 26 -2.73 -18.26 21.00
CA VAL A 26 -2.50 -17.56 22.29
C VAL A 26 -3.55 -16.46 22.58
N SER A 27 -4.64 -16.37 21.81
CA SER A 27 -5.62 -15.27 21.93
C SER A 27 -7.06 -15.72 21.63
N CYS A 28 -8.02 -15.00 22.20
CA CYS A 28 -9.47 -15.15 22.00
C CYS A 28 -10.06 -14.34 20.86
N ARG A 29 -9.24 -13.58 20.12
CA ARG A 29 -9.73 -12.79 18.99
C ARG A 29 -10.38 -13.69 17.94
N ASN A 30 -11.65 -13.40 17.62
CA ASN A 30 -12.52 -14.16 16.72
C ASN A 30 -12.89 -15.58 17.19
N ARG A 31 -12.61 -15.91 18.45
CA ARG A 31 -12.81 -17.24 19.05
C ARG A 31 -13.71 -17.21 20.29
N CYS A 32 -14.34 -16.07 20.58
CA CYS A 32 -15.25 -15.95 21.71
C CYS A 32 -16.42 -16.92 21.58
N ASN A 33 -16.70 -17.66 22.64
CA ASN A 33 -17.72 -18.71 22.71
C ASN A 33 -17.44 -19.94 21.82
N GLU A 34 -16.19 -20.18 21.41
CA GLU A 34 -15.83 -21.46 20.80
C GLU A 34 -16.09 -22.64 21.76
N PRO A 35 -16.50 -23.81 21.26
CA PRO A 35 -16.69 -24.99 22.11
C PRO A 35 -15.38 -25.45 22.77
N PHE A 36 -15.47 -25.92 24.01
CA PHE A 36 -14.33 -26.42 24.76
C PHE A 36 -13.62 -27.59 24.02
N ASN A 37 -12.33 -27.43 23.73
CA ASN A 37 -11.53 -28.44 23.04
C ASN A 37 -10.70 -29.28 24.02
N LYS A 38 -11.13 -30.53 24.26
CA LYS A 38 -10.42 -31.50 25.12
C LYS A 38 -9.08 -32.01 24.56
N LYS A 39 -8.79 -31.82 23.27
CA LYS A 39 -7.59 -32.36 22.58
C LYS A 39 -6.54 -31.29 22.22
N GLY A 40 -6.80 -30.01 22.45
CA GLY A 40 -5.89 -28.92 22.08
C GLY A 40 -4.95 -28.51 23.22
N GLN A 41 -3.64 -28.53 22.98
CA GLN A 41 -2.67 -27.79 23.80
C GLN A 41 -2.79 -26.30 23.47
N GLY A 42 -3.53 -25.53 24.29
CA GLY A 42 -3.72 -24.08 24.12
C GLY A 42 -4.73 -23.48 25.09
N CYS A 43 -4.79 -22.16 25.15
CA CYS A 43 -5.76 -21.41 25.96
C CYS A 43 -7.18 -21.45 25.36
N GLN A 44 -8.20 -21.27 26.20
CA GLN A 44 -9.63 -21.39 25.87
C GLN A 44 -10.34 -20.03 25.89
N CYS A 45 -11.50 -19.95 25.21
CA CYS A 45 -12.29 -18.72 25.01
C CYS A 45 -13.79 -18.94 25.21
N ASP A 46 -14.15 -20.02 25.89
CA ASP A 46 -15.51 -20.38 26.22
C ASP A 46 -15.90 -19.85 27.61
N GLY A 47 -17.20 -19.75 27.89
CA GLY A 47 -17.73 -19.17 29.13
C GLY A 47 -17.22 -19.83 30.43
N GLY A 48 -16.80 -21.10 30.38
CA GLY A 48 -16.27 -21.84 31.52
C GLY A 48 -14.74 -21.77 31.67
N CYS A 49 -14.01 -21.04 30.82
CA CYS A 49 -12.55 -20.99 30.90
C CYS A 49 -12.04 -20.37 32.21
N LYS A 50 -12.83 -19.45 32.82
CA LYS A 50 -12.48 -18.79 34.09
C LYS A 50 -12.45 -19.78 35.24
N GLU A 51 -13.44 -20.66 35.32
CA GLU A 51 -13.50 -21.72 36.33
C GLU A 51 -12.35 -22.71 36.18
N ARG A 52 -11.89 -22.95 34.95
CA ARG A 52 -10.78 -23.86 34.62
C ARG A 52 -9.40 -23.21 34.64
N GLN A 53 -9.32 -21.90 34.89
CA GLN A 53 -8.08 -21.10 34.87
C GLN A 53 -7.24 -21.30 33.59
N ASN A 54 -7.90 -21.48 32.44
CA ASN A 54 -7.23 -21.73 31.17
C ASN A 54 -7.67 -20.77 30.05
N CYS A 55 -8.22 -19.61 30.41
CA CYS A 55 -8.56 -18.57 29.43
C CYS A 55 -7.32 -18.05 28.70
N CYS A 56 -7.47 -17.60 27.46
CA CYS A 56 -6.42 -16.80 26.83
C CYS A 56 -6.25 -15.47 27.57
N TRP A 57 -5.05 -14.90 27.51
CA TRP A 57 -4.70 -13.69 28.26
C TRP A 57 -5.60 -12.48 27.95
N ASP A 58 -6.21 -12.45 26.76
CA ASP A 58 -7.08 -11.39 26.27
C ASP A 58 -8.58 -11.73 26.40
N TYR A 59 -8.97 -12.87 27.01
CA TYR A 59 -10.37 -13.30 27.08
C TYR A 59 -11.31 -12.24 27.67
N GLU A 60 -10.89 -11.57 28.74
CA GLU A 60 -11.73 -10.57 29.42
C GLU A 60 -11.96 -9.34 28.53
N GLY A 61 -10.89 -8.76 27.98
CA GLY A 61 -10.98 -7.59 27.09
C GLY A 61 -11.56 -7.88 25.70
N THR A 62 -11.47 -9.14 25.23
CA THR A 62 -11.92 -9.54 23.88
C THR A 62 -13.34 -10.11 23.87
N CYS A 63 -13.78 -10.78 24.95
CA CYS A 63 -15.06 -11.49 24.96
C CYS A 63 -16.07 -11.00 26.01
N LEU A 64 -15.61 -10.41 27.13
CA LEU A 64 -16.51 -9.97 28.21
C LEU A 64 -16.73 -8.46 28.21
N GLU A 65 -15.67 -7.65 28.26
CA GLU A 65 -15.77 -6.19 28.26
C GLU A 65 -16.61 -5.64 27.08
N PRO A 66 -16.51 -6.17 25.83
CA PRO A 66 -17.32 -5.71 24.70
C PRO A 66 -18.84 -5.81 24.91
N THR A 67 -19.30 -6.71 25.79
CA THR A 67 -20.73 -6.87 26.12
C THR A 67 -21.24 -5.83 27.11
N GLN A 68 -20.35 -5.03 27.71
CA GLN A 68 -20.67 -4.11 28.80
C GLN A 68 -20.47 -2.63 28.42
N ILE A 69 -19.93 -2.35 27.22
CA ILE A 69 -19.55 -1.00 26.79
C ILE A 69 -20.23 -0.58 25.48
N TRP A 70 -20.49 0.72 25.34
CA TRP A 70 -21.15 1.36 24.19
C TRP A 70 -20.16 1.95 23.15
N THR A 71 -18.88 1.64 23.29
CA THR A 71 -17.78 2.20 22.51
C THR A 71 -16.94 1.10 21.87
N CYS A 72 -16.34 1.43 20.73
CA CYS A 72 -15.27 0.64 20.16
C CYS A 72 -13.97 0.89 20.92
N THR A 73 -13.19 -0.17 21.05
CA THR A 73 -11.80 -0.08 21.50
C THR A 73 -10.91 -0.66 20.40
N LYS A 74 -9.60 -0.44 20.52
CA LYS A 74 -8.59 -1.03 19.64
C LYS A 74 -8.74 -2.55 19.48
N LEU A 75 -9.21 -3.24 20.52
CA LEU A 75 -9.41 -4.70 20.54
C LEU A 75 -10.73 -5.13 19.87
N ARG A 76 -11.75 -4.26 19.89
CA ARG A 76 -13.07 -4.52 19.28
C ARG A 76 -13.13 -4.28 17.78
N CYS A 77 -12.19 -3.52 17.21
CA CYS A 77 -12.20 -3.24 15.78
C CYS A 77 -12.00 -4.52 14.94
N GLY A 78 -12.98 -4.80 14.08
CA GLY A 78 -13.00 -6.00 13.25
C GLY A 78 -13.33 -7.28 14.04
N GLU A 79 -14.00 -7.15 15.19
CA GLU A 79 -14.49 -8.29 15.98
C GLU A 79 -15.48 -9.15 15.18
N THR A 80 -15.44 -10.48 15.37
CA THR A 80 -16.60 -11.32 15.06
C THR A 80 -17.74 -10.90 15.97
N ARG A 81 -18.97 -10.79 15.44
CA ARG A 81 -20.14 -10.34 16.21
C ARG A 81 -20.29 -11.13 17.52
N ILE A 82 -20.26 -10.40 18.63
CA ILE A 82 -20.41 -10.94 19.98
C ILE A 82 -21.88 -10.85 20.37
N THR A 83 -22.51 -11.99 20.62
CA THR A 83 -23.91 -12.08 21.08
C THR A 83 -24.05 -11.35 22.42
N GLY A 84 -25.00 -10.42 22.52
CA GLY A 84 -25.25 -9.64 23.74
C GLY A 84 -24.49 -8.32 23.84
N SER A 85 -23.70 -7.93 22.82
CA SER A 85 -23.08 -6.60 22.77
C SER A 85 -24.11 -5.48 22.53
N HIS A 86 -23.93 -4.34 23.21
CA HIS A 86 -24.83 -3.17 23.10
C HIS A 86 -24.75 -2.48 21.73
N CYS A 87 -23.59 -2.54 21.10
CA CYS A 87 -23.28 -2.03 19.77
C CYS A 87 -22.13 -2.86 19.21
N SER A 88 -21.95 -2.88 17.89
CA SER A 88 -20.94 -3.70 17.24
C SER A 88 -19.77 -2.88 16.71
N CYS A 89 -18.58 -3.48 16.73
CA CYS A 89 -17.39 -2.97 16.04
C CYS A 89 -16.94 -3.92 14.91
N SER A 90 -17.83 -4.85 14.53
CA SER A 90 -17.65 -5.72 13.38
C SER A 90 -17.68 -4.94 12.07
N GLU A 91 -17.08 -5.48 11.03
CA GLU A 91 -17.00 -4.83 9.71
C GLU A 91 -18.39 -4.59 9.08
N ASP A 92 -19.37 -5.42 9.40
CA ASP A 92 -20.75 -5.30 8.91
C ASP A 92 -21.63 -4.37 9.77
N CYS A 93 -21.08 -3.72 10.81
CA CYS A 93 -21.88 -2.90 11.71
C CYS A 93 -22.52 -1.69 11.00
N LEU A 94 -21.86 -1.15 9.97
CA LEU A 94 -22.38 -0.01 9.21
C LEU A 94 -23.57 -0.42 8.35
N GLU A 95 -23.51 -1.62 7.80
CA GLU A 95 -24.58 -2.22 7.00
C GLU A 95 -25.79 -2.56 7.88
N LYS A 96 -25.54 -3.19 9.03
CA LYS A 96 -26.59 -3.53 10.00
C LYS A 96 -27.06 -2.38 10.88
N LYS A 97 -26.43 -1.20 10.73
CA LYS A 97 -26.75 0.05 11.44
C LYS A 97 -26.69 -0.08 12.97
N ASP A 98 -25.77 -0.90 13.47
CA ASP A 98 -25.59 -1.17 14.89
C ASP A 98 -24.17 -0.86 15.38
N CYS A 99 -23.40 -0.08 14.61
CA CYS A 99 -22.07 0.35 15.03
C CYS A 99 -22.09 1.11 16.36
N CYS A 100 -21.05 0.91 17.18
CA CYS A 100 -20.78 1.85 18.26
C CYS A 100 -20.55 3.26 17.69
N VAL A 101 -20.91 4.28 18.46
CA VAL A 101 -20.95 5.68 18.00
C VAL A 101 -19.59 6.20 17.53
N ASP A 102 -18.51 5.65 18.07
CA ASP A 102 -17.11 5.96 17.80
C ASP A 102 -16.46 4.99 16.80
N TYR A 103 -17.21 4.05 16.21
CA TYR A 103 -16.68 3.07 15.25
C TYR A 103 -15.92 3.72 14.10
N LYS A 104 -16.45 4.80 13.52
CA LYS A 104 -15.78 5.48 12.39
C LYS A 104 -14.47 6.15 12.80
N SER A 105 -14.37 6.64 14.04
CA SER A 105 -13.16 7.30 14.55
C SER A 105 -12.12 6.32 15.08
N ILE A 106 -12.56 5.16 15.58
CA ILE A 106 -11.67 4.17 16.21
C ILE A 106 -11.28 3.06 15.24
N CYS A 107 -12.21 2.59 14.39
CA CYS A 107 -12.04 1.39 13.57
C CYS A 107 -11.88 1.65 12.07
N LYS A 108 -12.02 2.89 11.56
CA LYS A 108 -11.55 3.18 10.20
C LYS A 108 -10.03 3.30 10.18
N ALA A 109 -9.41 2.70 9.17
CA ALA A 109 -7.97 2.61 9.00
C ALA A 109 -7.34 3.97 8.67
N GLU A 110 -7.17 4.80 9.69
CA GLU A 110 -6.24 5.90 9.68
C GLU A 110 -5.17 5.57 10.72
N TYR A 111 -4.04 4.99 10.27
CA TYR A 111 -3.07 4.37 11.18
C TYR A 111 -2.58 5.30 12.27
N LEU A 112 -2.34 6.57 11.95
CA LEU A 112 -1.87 7.56 12.91
C LEU A 112 -2.95 7.99 13.90
N GLN A 113 -4.22 8.07 13.48
CA GLN A 113 -5.33 8.40 14.37
C GLN A 113 -5.62 7.27 15.36
N THR A 114 -5.61 6.02 14.88
CA THR A 114 -5.95 4.86 15.72
C THR A 114 -4.75 4.39 16.55
N TRP A 115 -3.55 4.33 15.96
CA TRP A 115 -2.39 3.65 16.56
C TRP A 115 -1.31 4.60 17.08
N SER A 116 -1.52 5.92 17.09
CA SER A 116 -0.56 6.93 17.61
C SER A 116 0.12 6.54 18.92
N SER A 117 -0.63 6.04 19.90
CA SER A 117 -0.10 5.68 21.22
C SER A 117 0.91 4.52 21.19
N LEU A 118 0.98 3.77 20.08
CA LEU A 118 1.94 2.69 19.86
C LEU A 118 3.15 3.17 19.04
N LEU A 119 3.14 4.42 18.57
CA LEU A 119 4.12 5.02 17.66
C LEU A 119 4.69 6.30 18.29
N PRO A 120 5.44 6.19 19.41
CA PRO A 120 5.87 7.34 20.19
C PRO A 120 6.76 8.32 19.41
N ASN A 121 7.57 7.85 18.47
CA ASN A 121 8.46 8.73 17.70
C ASN A 121 7.69 9.54 16.65
N ILE A 122 6.79 8.88 15.91
CA ILE A 122 5.89 9.52 14.94
C ILE A 122 4.94 10.47 15.66
N GLU A 123 4.35 10.07 16.80
CA GLU A 123 3.45 10.92 17.57
C GLU A 123 4.17 12.17 18.11
N LYS A 124 5.43 12.05 18.53
CA LYS A 124 6.26 13.19 18.93
C LYS A 124 6.51 14.14 17.77
N LEU A 125 6.86 13.64 16.57
CA LEU A 125 7.00 14.49 15.38
C LEU A 125 5.69 15.19 15.01
N LYS A 126 4.56 14.49 15.07
CA LYS A 126 3.23 15.07 14.84
C LYS A 126 2.91 16.18 15.86
N THR A 127 3.28 15.98 17.11
CA THR A 127 2.99 16.93 18.21
C THR A 127 3.87 18.17 18.16
N CYS A 128 5.17 18.00 17.86
CA CYS A 128 6.14 19.09 17.87
C CYS A 128 6.31 19.78 16.50
N GLY A 129 5.94 19.11 15.41
CA GLY A 129 6.10 19.59 14.04
C GLY A 129 4.79 20.09 13.42
N THR A 130 4.75 20.09 12.09
CA THR A 130 3.54 20.39 11.31
C THR A 130 2.94 19.11 10.76
N HIS A 131 1.65 18.89 10.98
CA HIS A 131 0.94 17.69 10.56
C HIS A 131 -0.40 18.03 9.89
N SER A 132 -0.66 17.39 8.75
CA SER A 132 -1.98 17.34 8.12
C SER A 132 -2.70 16.06 8.50
N LYS A 133 -4.03 16.11 8.66
CA LYS A 133 -4.87 14.91 8.91
C LYS A 133 -4.65 13.78 7.89
N TYR A 134 -4.37 14.15 6.64
CA TYR A 134 -4.01 13.24 5.57
C TYR A 134 -3.31 14.00 4.44
N MET A 135 -2.62 13.26 3.56
CA MET A 135 -2.12 13.74 2.27
C MET A 135 -2.82 12.96 1.17
N ARG A 136 -3.37 13.67 0.16
CA ARG A 136 -4.09 13.02 -0.93
C ARG A 136 -3.13 12.56 -2.02
N ALA A 137 -3.08 11.25 -2.25
CA ALA A 137 -2.34 10.61 -3.33
C ALA A 137 -2.93 10.94 -4.72
N ALA A 138 -2.10 10.82 -5.76
CA ALA A 138 -2.52 10.80 -7.15
C ALA A 138 -3.16 9.46 -7.51
N TYR A 139 -3.97 9.47 -8.58
CA TYR A 139 -4.59 8.27 -9.12
C TYR A 139 -3.74 7.67 -10.26
N PRO A 140 -3.55 6.33 -10.31
CA PRO A 140 -3.96 5.34 -9.33
C PRO A 140 -3.10 5.40 -8.06
N THR A 141 -3.67 4.99 -6.93
CA THR A 141 -2.99 4.95 -5.62
C THR A 141 -2.04 3.75 -5.56
N LYS A 142 -0.95 3.84 -6.31
CA LYS A 142 0.13 2.84 -6.43
C LYS A 142 1.51 3.46 -6.17
N THR A 143 2.45 2.60 -5.80
CA THR A 143 3.77 2.98 -5.30
C THR A 143 4.57 3.83 -6.28
N PHE A 144 4.91 3.31 -7.46
CA PHE A 144 5.78 4.04 -8.40
C PHE A 144 5.16 5.35 -8.90
N PRO A 145 3.86 5.40 -9.27
CA PRO A 145 3.22 6.66 -9.65
C PRO A 145 3.31 7.74 -8.56
N ASN A 146 2.97 7.39 -7.31
CA ASN A 146 2.90 8.37 -6.24
C ASN A 146 4.26 8.81 -5.72
N HIS A 147 5.23 7.89 -5.59
CA HIS A 147 6.59 8.28 -5.23
C HIS A 147 7.19 9.25 -6.25
N TYR A 148 6.96 8.99 -7.54
CA TYR A 148 7.51 9.83 -8.59
C TYR A 148 6.75 11.16 -8.73
N THR A 149 5.42 11.15 -8.50
CA THR A 149 4.62 12.38 -8.33
C THR A 149 5.18 13.26 -7.21
N ILE A 150 5.51 12.69 -6.04
CA ILE A 150 6.02 13.46 -4.89
C ILE A 150 7.30 14.22 -5.22
N VAL A 151 8.23 13.60 -5.95
CA VAL A 151 9.53 14.22 -6.26
C VAL A 151 9.53 15.05 -7.53
N THR A 152 8.47 15.02 -8.34
CA THR A 152 8.38 15.81 -9.59
C THR A 152 7.32 16.92 -9.51
N GLY A 153 6.33 16.80 -8.62
CA GLY A 153 5.15 17.67 -8.60
C GLY A 153 4.19 17.46 -9.78
N LEU A 154 4.37 16.40 -10.56
CA LEU A 154 3.60 16.13 -11.78
C LEU A 154 2.55 15.05 -11.56
N TYR A 155 1.46 15.08 -12.33
CA TYR A 155 0.53 13.96 -12.41
C TYR A 155 1.14 12.76 -13.15
N PRO A 156 0.66 11.53 -12.90
CA PRO A 156 1.13 10.33 -13.61
C PRO A 156 1.06 10.43 -15.12
N GLU A 157 0.01 11.04 -15.67
CA GLU A 157 -0.11 11.25 -17.12
C GLU A 157 1.02 12.13 -17.69
N SER A 158 1.60 13.04 -16.89
CA SER A 158 2.67 13.94 -17.31
C SER A 158 4.07 13.35 -17.08
N HIS A 159 4.31 12.70 -15.94
CA HIS A 159 5.62 12.13 -15.62
C HIS A 159 5.86 10.73 -16.23
N GLY A 160 4.82 10.12 -16.81
CA GLY A 160 4.91 8.89 -17.60
C GLY A 160 4.89 7.57 -16.82
N ILE A 161 4.95 7.62 -15.49
CA ILE A 161 4.88 6.43 -14.62
C ILE A 161 3.43 6.28 -14.15
N ILE A 162 2.60 5.64 -14.97
CA ILE A 162 1.13 5.65 -14.79
C ILE A 162 0.60 4.51 -13.92
N ASP A 163 1.44 3.50 -13.65
CA ASP A 163 1.19 2.35 -12.77
C ASP A 163 2.52 1.63 -12.50
N ASN A 164 2.52 0.67 -11.58
CA ASN A 164 3.62 -0.27 -11.34
C ASN A 164 3.84 -1.23 -12.53
N ASN A 165 2.82 -1.43 -13.37
CA ASN A 165 2.89 -2.23 -14.59
C ASN A 165 2.18 -1.49 -15.74
N MET A 166 2.85 -1.32 -16.88
CA MET A 166 2.31 -0.57 -18.01
C MET A 166 2.95 -1.02 -19.32
N TYR A 167 2.33 -0.67 -20.45
CA TYR A 167 2.84 -0.93 -21.78
C TYR A 167 2.92 0.40 -22.55
N ASP A 168 3.97 0.58 -23.34
CA ASP A 168 4.12 1.72 -24.23
C ASP A 168 4.21 1.21 -25.67
N VAL A 169 3.17 1.49 -26.45
CA VAL A 169 3.06 1.05 -27.85
C VAL A 169 4.12 1.68 -28.74
N ASN A 170 4.59 2.90 -28.43
CA ASN A 170 5.62 3.56 -29.25
C ASN A 170 7.00 2.93 -29.04
N LEU A 171 7.22 2.34 -27.86
CA LEU A 171 8.45 1.62 -27.53
C LEU A 171 8.32 0.12 -27.81
N SER A 172 7.09 -0.39 -28.01
CA SER A 172 6.76 -1.81 -28.03
C SER A 172 7.32 -2.57 -26.82
N GLN A 173 7.26 -1.93 -25.63
CA GLN A 173 7.86 -2.47 -24.41
C GLN A 173 6.89 -2.45 -23.23
N SER A 174 7.09 -3.40 -22.31
CA SER A 174 6.38 -3.45 -21.03
C SER A 174 7.29 -3.01 -19.89
N PHE A 175 6.73 -2.23 -18.98
CA PHE A 175 7.34 -1.83 -17.72
C PHE A 175 6.74 -2.65 -16.58
N SER A 176 7.59 -3.13 -15.68
CA SER A 176 7.20 -3.75 -14.41
C SER A 176 8.28 -3.54 -13.34
N LEU A 177 7.90 -3.65 -12.07
CA LEU A 177 8.85 -3.48 -10.94
C LEU A 177 9.95 -4.53 -10.90
N SER A 178 9.69 -5.72 -11.43
CA SER A 178 10.64 -6.84 -11.54
C SER A 178 11.43 -6.83 -12.86
N GLY A 179 11.00 -6.04 -13.85
CA GLY A 179 11.62 -5.98 -15.17
C GLY A 179 12.80 -5.02 -15.25
N GLN A 180 13.68 -5.25 -16.23
CA GLN A 180 14.82 -4.36 -16.52
C GLN A 180 14.40 -3.00 -17.10
N ALA A 181 13.23 -2.95 -17.76
CA ALA A 181 12.67 -1.72 -18.33
C ALA A 181 12.53 -0.59 -17.30
N LYS A 182 12.45 -0.89 -15.99
CA LYS A 182 12.41 0.14 -14.96
C LYS A 182 13.66 1.01 -14.90
N PHE A 183 14.81 0.49 -15.35
CA PHE A 183 16.08 1.21 -15.38
C PHE A 183 16.28 2.03 -16.65
N ASP A 184 15.37 1.93 -17.62
CA ASP A 184 15.45 2.71 -18.86
C ASP A 184 14.86 4.12 -18.63
N PRO A 185 15.67 5.19 -18.80
CA PRO A 185 15.22 6.57 -18.60
C PRO A 185 14.09 7.01 -19.54
N VAL A 186 13.82 6.28 -20.63
CA VAL A 186 12.69 6.57 -21.54
C VAL A 186 11.33 6.53 -20.83
N TRP A 187 11.21 5.79 -19.73
CA TRP A 187 9.97 5.70 -18.95
C TRP A 187 9.73 6.93 -18.07
N TRP A 188 10.79 7.62 -17.67
CA TRP A 188 10.77 8.60 -16.59
C TRP A 188 10.83 10.03 -17.17
N LYS A 189 9.71 10.75 -17.09
CA LYS A 189 9.58 12.13 -17.63
C LYS A 189 9.57 13.16 -16.51
N GLY A 190 9.76 14.42 -16.87
CA GLY A 190 9.86 15.51 -15.89
C GLY A 190 11.23 15.59 -15.22
N GLN A 191 11.30 16.33 -14.11
CA GLN A 191 12.54 16.57 -13.38
C GLN A 191 12.33 16.24 -11.90
N PRO A 192 12.89 15.14 -11.38
CA PRO A 192 12.81 14.84 -9.96
C PRO A 192 13.67 15.82 -9.14
N ILE A 193 13.24 16.08 -7.91
CA ILE A 193 13.81 17.13 -7.04
C ILE A 193 15.31 16.95 -6.77
N TRP A 194 15.85 15.72 -6.80
CA TRP A 194 17.29 15.51 -6.67
C TRP A 194 18.06 16.12 -7.84
N LEU A 195 17.54 16.03 -9.08
CA LEU A 195 18.14 16.71 -10.23
C LEU A 195 17.95 18.22 -10.14
N THR A 196 16.77 18.69 -9.71
CA THR A 196 16.49 20.11 -9.49
C THR A 196 17.48 20.74 -8.52
N ALA A 197 17.79 20.04 -7.42
CA ALA A 197 18.79 20.45 -6.43
C ALA A 197 20.21 20.44 -7.03
N MET A 198 20.57 19.37 -7.76
CA MET A 198 21.89 19.23 -8.39
C MET A 198 22.17 20.28 -9.45
N TYR A 199 21.19 20.63 -10.28
CA TYR A 199 21.33 21.73 -11.25
C TYR A 199 21.48 23.10 -10.59
N GLN A 200 21.15 23.21 -9.30
CA GLN A 200 21.33 24.40 -8.48
C GLN A 200 22.51 24.27 -7.50
N ASN A 201 23.49 23.40 -7.82
CA ASN A 201 24.73 23.21 -7.07
C ASN A 201 24.55 22.67 -5.63
N LEU A 202 23.44 21.99 -5.36
CA LEU A 202 23.23 21.23 -4.13
C LEU A 202 23.49 19.74 -4.37
N LYS A 203 23.79 18.97 -3.31
CA LYS A 203 24.02 17.53 -3.44
C LYS A 203 22.81 16.71 -3.02
N ALA A 204 22.61 15.56 -3.65
CA ALA A 204 21.49 14.66 -3.37
C ALA A 204 21.95 13.23 -3.02
N GLY A 205 21.40 12.68 -1.94
CA GLY A 205 21.65 11.31 -1.47
C GLY A 205 20.35 10.51 -1.32
N THR A 206 20.14 9.51 -2.16
CA THR A 206 18.87 8.78 -2.20
C THR A 206 19.02 7.32 -1.79
N PHE A 207 18.44 6.97 -0.64
CA PHE A 207 18.33 5.59 -0.19
C PHE A 207 16.96 5.01 -0.58
N PHE A 208 16.93 4.35 -1.74
CA PHE A 208 15.78 3.63 -2.32
C PHE A 208 14.56 4.48 -2.67
N TRP A 209 14.68 5.43 -3.60
CA TRP A 209 13.49 6.09 -4.17
C TRP A 209 13.19 5.59 -5.59
N PRO A 210 11.92 5.32 -5.98
CA PRO A 210 11.58 5.01 -7.36
C PRO A 210 12.11 6.07 -8.35
N GLY A 211 12.99 5.64 -9.25
CA GLY A 211 13.64 6.51 -10.24
C GLY A 211 15.01 7.05 -9.81
N SER A 212 15.41 6.86 -8.55
CA SER A 212 16.74 7.30 -8.07
C SER A 212 17.89 6.43 -8.57
N ASP A 213 17.60 5.19 -8.92
CA ASP A 213 18.49 4.21 -9.54
C ASP A 213 18.36 4.20 -11.07
N VAL A 214 17.93 5.33 -11.66
CA VAL A 214 17.75 5.51 -13.10
C VAL A 214 18.49 6.79 -13.55
N PRO A 215 19.20 6.78 -14.69
CA PRO A 215 19.90 7.95 -15.20
C PRO A 215 18.93 8.92 -15.90
N ILE A 216 18.01 9.50 -15.13
CA ILE A 216 17.00 10.44 -15.63
C ILE A 216 17.69 11.68 -16.17
N ASN A 217 17.34 12.09 -17.39
CA ASN A 217 18.07 13.14 -18.13
C ASN A 217 19.60 12.88 -18.17
N GLY A 218 19.99 11.61 -18.30
CA GLY A 218 21.39 11.16 -18.34
C GLY A 218 22.14 11.25 -17.00
N THR A 219 21.45 11.51 -15.89
CA THR A 219 22.08 11.84 -14.60
C THR A 219 21.51 11.03 -13.44
N TYR A 220 22.37 10.47 -12.60
CA TYR A 220 22.00 9.86 -11.31
C TYR A 220 22.12 10.90 -10.17
N PRO A 221 21.44 10.69 -9.02
CA PRO A 221 21.77 11.41 -7.79
C PRO A 221 23.27 11.27 -7.42
N ASN A 222 23.83 12.25 -6.69
CA ASN A 222 25.25 12.19 -6.29
C ASN A 222 25.58 10.91 -5.51
N LEU A 223 24.67 10.51 -4.62
CA LEU A 223 24.72 9.22 -3.93
C LEU A 223 23.37 8.53 -4.12
N TYR A 224 23.38 7.27 -4.56
CA TYR A 224 22.17 6.46 -4.66
C TYR A 224 22.47 5.00 -4.33
N ARG A 225 21.42 4.23 -4.02
CA ARG A 225 21.52 2.78 -3.79
C ARG A 225 20.55 2.05 -4.71
N LEU A 226 21.04 1.01 -5.38
CA LEU A 226 20.18 0.07 -6.13
C LEU A 226 19.23 -0.62 -5.15
N TYR A 227 17.95 -0.64 -5.47
CA TYR A 227 16.93 -1.21 -4.59
C TYR A 227 17.25 -2.65 -4.19
N ASN A 228 17.32 -2.89 -2.88
CA ASN A 228 17.51 -4.22 -2.29
C ASN A 228 16.73 -4.31 -0.97
N ASN A 229 15.58 -4.97 -1.00
CA ASN A 229 14.70 -5.11 0.17
C ASN A 229 15.30 -5.96 1.30
N SER A 230 16.41 -6.66 1.07
CA SER A 230 17.10 -7.43 2.11
C SER A 230 17.90 -6.54 3.08
N ILE A 231 18.16 -5.28 2.71
CA ILE A 231 18.85 -4.32 3.60
C ILE A 231 17.86 -3.87 4.69
N ILE A 232 18.19 -4.16 5.95
CA ILE A 232 17.35 -3.80 7.10
C ILE A 232 17.35 -2.29 7.37
N TYR A 233 16.29 -1.77 7.97
CA TYR A 233 16.08 -0.32 8.14
C TYR A 233 17.20 0.38 8.91
N GLN A 234 17.74 -0.29 9.93
CA GLN A 234 18.84 0.23 10.74
C GLN A 234 20.10 0.49 9.89
N GLN A 235 20.40 -0.39 8.93
CA GLN A 235 21.53 -0.19 8.01
C GLN A 235 21.27 1.00 7.08
N ARG A 236 20.04 1.14 6.57
CA ARG A 236 19.65 2.29 5.74
C ARG A 236 19.82 3.61 6.47
N ILE A 237 19.36 3.67 7.73
CA ILE A 237 19.46 4.87 8.58
C ILE A 237 20.91 5.17 8.93
N SER A 238 21.70 4.16 9.31
CA SER A 238 23.12 4.30 9.61
C SER A 238 23.89 4.92 8.43
N GLU A 239 23.53 4.52 7.21
CA GLU A 239 24.14 5.06 6.01
C GLU A 239 23.72 6.52 5.74
N ILE A 240 22.44 6.87 5.91
CA ILE A 240 22.00 8.29 5.85
C ILE A 240 22.77 9.16 6.86
N LEU A 241 22.93 8.67 8.10
CA LEU A 241 23.70 9.35 9.14
C LEU A 241 25.20 9.47 8.78
N THR A 242 25.76 8.45 8.14
CA THR A 242 27.14 8.48 7.63
C THR A 242 27.31 9.53 6.53
N TRP A 243 26.33 9.65 5.61
CA TRP A 243 26.35 10.71 4.58
C TRP A 243 26.24 12.11 5.18
N LEU A 244 25.55 12.28 6.31
CA LEU A 244 25.49 13.55 7.06
C LEU A 244 26.81 13.90 7.77
N ASP A 245 27.62 12.90 8.12
CA ASP A 245 28.95 13.09 8.72
C ASP A 245 30.04 13.44 7.69
N GLY A 246 29.73 13.28 6.41
CA GLY A 246 30.63 13.60 5.31
C GLY A 246 31.11 15.06 5.32
N SER A 247 32.24 15.29 4.64
CA SER A 247 32.80 16.64 4.47
C SER A 247 31.77 17.57 3.81
N LYS A 248 31.84 18.88 4.08
CA LYS A 248 30.89 19.84 3.48
C LYS A 248 30.85 19.76 1.95
N SER A 249 31.98 19.44 1.32
CA SER A 249 32.07 19.27 -0.13
C SER A 249 31.39 18.00 -0.63
N GLU A 250 31.18 16.97 0.19
CA GLU A 250 30.63 15.67 -0.23
C GLU A 250 29.21 15.42 0.31
N ARG A 251 28.87 16.08 1.42
CA ARG A 251 27.60 15.93 2.14
C ARG A 251 26.40 16.38 1.29
N PRO A 252 25.37 15.54 1.12
CA PRO A 252 24.12 15.95 0.48
C PRO A 252 23.35 17.05 1.25
N ASP A 253 22.58 17.84 0.50
CA ASP A 253 21.60 18.79 1.03
C ASP A 253 20.17 18.19 0.97
N PHE A 254 19.92 17.32 0.00
CA PHE A 254 18.67 16.60 -0.16
C PHE A 254 18.87 15.10 0.07
N TYR A 255 17.98 14.50 0.86
CA TYR A 255 17.99 13.08 1.17
C TYR A 255 16.63 12.44 0.98
N THR A 256 16.64 11.17 0.54
CA THR A 256 15.47 10.30 0.62
C THR A 256 15.80 9.03 1.38
N LEU A 257 14.85 8.54 2.18
CA LEU A 257 14.90 7.24 2.83
C LEU A 257 13.55 6.55 2.66
N TYR A 258 13.58 5.32 2.18
CA TYR A 258 12.36 4.53 1.96
C TYR A 258 12.33 3.27 2.81
N ILE A 259 11.13 2.98 3.31
CA ILE A 259 10.78 1.83 4.14
C ILE A 259 9.57 1.14 3.50
N GLU A 260 9.67 -0.18 3.25
CA GLU A 260 8.60 -0.97 2.62
C GLU A 260 7.40 -1.19 3.55
N GLU A 261 7.55 -1.04 4.86
CA GLU A 261 6.46 -1.16 5.81
C GLU A 261 5.74 0.18 6.06
N PRO A 262 4.43 0.16 6.42
CA PRO A 262 3.57 -1.01 6.70
C PRO A 262 2.91 -1.68 5.48
N ASP A 263 3.32 -1.35 4.25
CA ASP A 263 2.70 -1.90 3.03
C ASP A 263 2.76 -3.42 2.95
N SER A 264 3.97 -3.99 3.09
CA SER A 264 4.19 -5.43 2.97
C SER A 264 3.31 -6.22 3.95
N SER A 265 3.25 -5.78 5.21
CA SER A 265 2.38 -6.39 6.22
C SER A 265 0.90 -6.12 5.96
N GLY A 266 0.55 -4.95 5.42
CA GLY A 266 -0.81 -4.64 5.00
C GLY A 266 -1.34 -5.54 3.90
N HIS A 267 -0.50 -5.93 2.92
CA HIS A 267 -0.86 -6.96 1.93
C HIS A 267 -1.07 -8.32 2.54
N SER A 268 -0.12 -8.71 3.38
CA SER A 268 -0.04 -10.08 3.90
C SER A 268 -1.18 -10.38 4.87
N TYR A 269 -1.62 -9.36 5.64
CA TYR A 269 -2.51 -9.56 6.78
C TYR A 269 -3.74 -8.66 6.77
N GLY A 270 -3.85 -7.72 5.83
CA GLY A 270 -4.87 -6.68 5.82
C GLY A 270 -4.54 -5.49 6.74
N PRO A 271 -5.19 -4.33 6.53
CA PRO A 271 -4.84 -3.08 7.21
C PRO A 271 -5.09 -3.08 8.72
N VAL A 272 -6.01 -3.92 9.22
CA VAL A 272 -6.29 -4.06 10.66
C VAL A 272 -5.83 -5.44 11.11
N SER A 273 -4.56 -5.56 11.46
CA SER A 273 -3.95 -6.83 11.85
C SER A 273 -2.77 -6.66 12.82
N GLY A 274 -2.46 -7.71 13.57
CA GLY A 274 -1.28 -7.72 14.44
C GLY A 274 0.04 -7.59 13.66
N GLY A 275 0.08 -8.07 12.40
CA GLY A 275 1.22 -7.89 11.51
C GLY A 275 1.46 -6.42 11.17
N VAL A 276 0.40 -5.68 10.80
CA VAL A 276 0.50 -4.24 10.55
C VAL A 276 0.89 -3.46 11.80
N ILE A 277 0.38 -3.82 12.98
CA ILE A 277 0.79 -3.14 14.24
C ILE A 277 2.30 -3.29 14.47
N LYS A 278 2.85 -4.50 14.33
CA LYS A 278 4.29 -4.74 14.46
C LYS A 278 5.09 -3.99 13.40
N ALA A 279 4.61 -3.95 12.16
CA ALA A 279 5.25 -3.22 11.08
C ALA A 279 5.27 -1.70 11.31
N LEU A 280 4.18 -1.14 11.84
CA LEU A 280 4.10 0.25 12.25
C LEU A 280 5.10 0.56 13.37
N GLN A 281 5.20 -0.30 14.38
CA GLN A 281 6.18 -0.15 15.46
C GLN A 281 7.63 -0.21 14.94
N LEU A 282 7.93 -1.14 14.01
CA LEU A 282 9.25 -1.23 13.39
C LEU A 282 9.60 0.05 12.59
N ALA A 283 8.63 0.62 11.87
CA ALA A 283 8.79 1.88 11.16
C ALA A 283 8.99 3.07 12.13
N ASP A 284 8.26 3.09 13.25
CA ASP A 284 8.41 4.10 14.31
C ASP A 284 9.78 4.01 14.99
N GLU A 285 10.27 2.81 15.29
CA GLU A 285 11.61 2.56 15.84
C GLU A 285 12.71 3.02 14.88
N ALA A 286 12.56 2.75 13.58
CA ALA A 286 13.46 3.21 12.54
C ALA A 286 13.52 4.75 12.51
N LEU A 287 12.37 5.42 12.58
CA LEU A 287 12.31 6.88 12.68
C LEU A 287 12.94 7.41 13.97
N GLY A 288 12.71 6.73 15.10
CA GLY A 288 13.36 7.04 16.37
C GLY A 288 14.88 6.97 16.30
N MET A 289 15.42 5.92 15.67
CA MET A 289 16.86 5.77 15.43
C MET A 289 17.43 6.92 14.60
N LEU A 290 16.72 7.36 13.55
CA LEU A 290 17.13 8.53 12.75
C LEU A 290 17.15 9.80 13.62
N MET A 291 16.08 10.07 14.38
CA MET A 291 15.97 11.27 15.20
C MET A 291 17.03 11.33 16.31
N GLU A 292 17.32 10.21 16.97
CA GLU A 292 18.41 10.15 17.95
C GLU A 292 19.78 10.32 17.29
N GLY A 293 20.00 9.72 16.11
CA GLY A 293 21.22 9.93 15.33
C GLY A 293 21.42 11.40 14.91
N LEU A 294 20.35 12.09 14.52
CA LEU A 294 20.36 13.53 14.25
C LEU A 294 20.62 14.34 15.51
N LYS A 295 20.04 13.94 16.65
CA LYS A 295 20.24 14.63 17.93
C LYS A 295 21.68 14.55 18.40
N GLN A 296 22.30 13.38 18.31
CA GLN A 296 23.74 13.18 18.63
C GLN A 296 24.66 14.08 17.81
N ARG A 297 24.25 14.44 16.59
CA ARG A 297 24.98 15.34 15.69
C ARG A 297 24.61 16.82 15.83
N ASN A 298 23.73 17.15 16.79
CA ASN A 298 23.11 18.49 16.93
C ASN A 298 22.37 18.95 15.67
N LEU A 299 21.85 18.02 14.86
CA LEU A 299 21.14 18.28 13.61
C LEU A 299 19.61 18.15 13.72
N HIS A 300 19.08 17.62 14.82
CA HIS A 300 17.64 17.40 15.02
C HIS A 300 16.75 18.65 14.90
N ASN A 301 17.30 19.85 15.14
CA ASN A 301 16.61 21.14 14.95
C ASN A 301 17.15 21.93 13.74
N CYS A 302 17.99 21.31 12.91
CA CYS A 302 18.60 21.89 11.71
C CYS A 302 18.03 21.24 10.43
N VAL A 303 17.82 19.92 10.48
CA VAL A 303 17.21 19.17 9.38
C VAL A 303 15.72 19.47 9.30
N ASN A 304 15.26 19.80 8.09
CA ASN A 304 13.86 19.76 7.74
C ASN A 304 13.50 18.31 7.41
N LEU A 305 12.70 17.67 8.26
CA LEU A 305 12.27 16.29 8.07
C LEU A 305 10.83 16.26 7.57
N ILE A 306 10.60 15.56 6.46
CA ILE A 306 9.25 15.25 5.96
C ILE A 306 9.04 13.74 6.08
N VAL A 307 8.04 13.34 6.87
CA VAL A 307 7.59 11.95 6.96
C VAL A 307 6.27 11.81 6.22
N LEU A 308 6.21 10.95 5.20
CA LEU A 308 5.02 10.80 4.35
C LEU A 308 4.88 9.38 3.79
N ALA A 309 3.82 9.17 3.00
CA ALA A 309 3.39 7.90 2.42
C ALA A 309 2.89 8.07 0.98
N ASP A 310 2.86 7.00 0.19
CA ASP A 310 2.44 6.99 -1.23
C ASP A 310 0.93 6.93 -1.36
N HIS A 311 0.28 6.17 -0.49
CA HIS A 311 -1.16 5.95 -0.53
C HIS A 311 -1.67 5.42 0.81
N GLY A 312 -2.88 4.85 0.84
CA GLY A 312 -3.40 4.11 1.97
C GLY A 312 -3.60 2.63 1.63
N MET A 313 -4.14 1.88 2.58
CA MET A 313 -4.45 0.46 2.41
C MET A 313 -5.95 0.21 2.68
N ASP A 314 -6.56 -0.69 1.91
CA ASP A 314 -7.91 -1.18 2.19
C ASP A 314 -7.92 -2.71 2.18
N LYS A 315 -8.93 -3.30 2.81
CA LYS A 315 -9.12 -4.74 2.86
C LYS A 315 -9.82 -5.20 1.58
N THR A 316 -9.44 -6.37 1.07
CA THR A 316 -10.10 -7.00 -0.09
C THR A 316 -10.74 -8.31 0.34
N TYR A 317 -11.77 -8.75 -0.38
CA TYR A 317 -12.47 -9.99 -0.08
C TYR A 317 -12.68 -10.82 -1.35
N CYS A 318 -12.52 -12.14 -1.27
CA CYS A 318 -12.71 -13.03 -2.43
C CYS A 318 -14.16 -13.06 -2.94
N ASN A 319 -15.13 -12.65 -2.12
CA ASN A 319 -16.53 -12.51 -2.51
C ASN A 319 -16.86 -11.10 -3.05
N GLN A 320 -15.89 -10.18 -3.10
CA GLN A 320 -16.01 -8.83 -3.66
C GLN A 320 -15.15 -8.72 -4.93
N LEU A 321 -15.40 -9.63 -5.87
CA LEU A 321 -14.72 -9.72 -7.16
C LEU A 321 -15.73 -9.61 -8.30
N GLU A 322 -15.44 -8.74 -9.26
CA GLU A 322 -16.17 -8.61 -10.52
C GLU A 322 -15.36 -9.27 -11.64
N TYR A 323 -15.92 -10.31 -12.26
CA TYR A 323 -15.24 -11.11 -13.27
C TYR A 323 -15.65 -10.67 -14.67
N MET A 324 -14.70 -10.42 -15.57
CA MET A 324 -15.03 -10.07 -16.96
C MET A 324 -15.77 -11.20 -17.70
N THR A 325 -15.63 -12.46 -17.25
CA THR A 325 -16.38 -13.62 -17.79
C THR A 325 -17.89 -13.51 -17.61
N ASP A 326 -18.36 -12.71 -16.65
CA ASP A 326 -19.79 -12.49 -16.44
C ASP A 326 -20.40 -11.54 -17.48
N TYR A 327 -19.56 -10.78 -18.18
CA TYR A 327 -19.98 -9.72 -19.09
C TYR A 327 -19.69 -10.05 -20.56
N PHE A 328 -18.71 -10.93 -20.80
CA PHE A 328 -18.24 -11.33 -22.13
C PHE A 328 -18.20 -12.85 -22.27
N ASN A 329 -18.72 -13.37 -23.39
CA ASN A 329 -18.63 -14.79 -23.73
C ASN A 329 -17.18 -15.22 -24.07
N GLN A 330 -16.36 -14.30 -24.57
CA GLN A 330 -14.96 -14.51 -24.90
C GLN A 330 -14.13 -13.32 -24.42
N ILE A 331 -12.99 -13.59 -23.79
CA ILE A 331 -12.10 -12.57 -23.25
C ILE A 331 -10.80 -12.52 -24.04
N ASN A 332 -10.87 -11.91 -25.23
CA ASN A 332 -9.76 -11.82 -26.18
C ASN A 332 -8.93 -10.53 -25.98
N PHE A 333 -8.95 -9.98 -24.76
CA PHE A 333 -8.23 -8.77 -24.37
C PHE A 333 -7.28 -9.05 -23.21
N TYR A 334 -6.27 -8.19 -23.08
CA TYR A 334 -5.41 -8.15 -21.90
C TYR A 334 -6.00 -7.18 -20.86
N MET A 335 -5.89 -7.54 -19.58
CA MET A 335 -6.40 -6.74 -18.48
C MET A 335 -5.35 -6.58 -17.40
N TYR A 336 -5.12 -5.35 -16.98
CA TYR A 336 -4.45 -5.04 -15.72
C TYR A 336 -5.51 -5.14 -14.63
N ASP A 337 -5.45 -6.21 -13.83
CA ASP A 337 -6.45 -6.52 -12.81
C ASP A 337 -6.35 -5.63 -11.56
N GLY A 338 -7.43 -5.53 -10.79
CA GLY A 338 -7.46 -4.97 -9.45
C GLY A 338 -8.38 -3.74 -9.30
N PRO A 339 -8.06 -2.80 -8.38
CA PRO A 339 -8.94 -1.69 -8.02
C PRO A 339 -8.88 -0.50 -8.99
N ALA A 340 -7.89 -0.48 -9.89
CA ALA A 340 -7.70 0.55 -10.91
C ALA A 340 -7.48 -0.14 -12.27
N ALA A 341 -8.42 -1.01 -12.61
CA ALA A 341 -8.27 -1.91 -13.74
C ALA A 341 -8.30 -1.18 -15.09
N ARG A 342 -7.50 -1.69 -16.03
CA ARG A 342 -7.41 -1.20 -17.41
C ARG A 342 -7.47 -2.36 -18.39
N ILE A 343 -8.07 -2.13 -19.55
CA ILE A 343 -8.21 -3.14 -20.61
C ILE A 343 -7.57 -2.62 -21.89
N ARG A 344 -6.82 -3.48 -22.58
CA ARG A 344 -6.21 -3.21 -23.89
C ARG A 344 -6.28 -4.42 -24.80
N ALA A 345 -5.91 -4.23 -26.07
CA ALA A 345 -5.70 -5.32 -27.01
C ALA A 345 -4.78 -6.39 -26.41
N PHE A 346 -5.08 -7.66 -26.66
CA PHE A 346 -4.19 -8.75 -26.26
C PHE A 346 -2.92 -8.76 -27.12
N ASN A 347 -3.10 -8.68 -28.44
CA ASN A 347 -2.04 -8.65 -29.44
C ASN A 347 -1.52 -7.21 -29.63
N VAL A 348 -0.33 -6.94 -29.12
CA VAL A 348 0.31 -5.62 -29.18
C VAL A 348 1.74 -5.76 -29.72
N PRO A 349 2.22 -4.78 -30.51
CA PRO A 349 1.63 -3.47 -30.80
C PRO A 349 0.52 -3.44 -31.86
N GLU A 350 0.32 -4.52 -32.62
CA GLU A 350 -0.45 -4.57 -33.87
C GLU A 350 -1.89 -4.06 -33.70
N ASP A 351 -2.59 -4.56 -32.68
CA ASP A 351 -4.01 -4.23 -32.49
C ASP A 351 -4.24 -3.10 -31.48
N TYR A 352 -3.17 -2.42 -31.02
CA TYR A 352 -3.28 -1.43 -29.94
C TYR A 352 -4.25 -0.28 -30.29
N PHE A 353 -4.16 0.25 -31.51
CA PHE A 353 -4.98 1.38 -31.97
C PHE A 353 -6.29 0.96 -32.63
N THR A 354 -6.39 -0.27 -33.15
CA THR A 354 -7.60 -0.81 -33.79
C THR A 354 -8.55 -1.45 -32.78
N PHE A 355 -8.11 -1.65 -31.53
CA PHE A 355 -8.92 -2.21 -30.46
C PHE A 355 -10.16 -1.37 -30.15
N ASP A 356 -11.34 -1.99 -30.27
CA ASP A 356 -12.65 -1.37 -30.04
C ASP A 356 -12.91 -1.08 -28.55
N SER A 357 -12.23 -0.05 -28.04
CA SER A 357 -12.33 0.40 -26.65
C SER A 357 -13.73 0.91 -26.32
N GLU A 358 -14.40 1.55 -27.27
CA GLU A 358 -15.77 2.06 -27.09
C GLU A 358 -16.77 0.92 -26.94
N GLY A 359 -16.66 -0.12 -27.78
CA GLY A 359 -17.46 -1.34 -27.69
C GLY A 359 -17.27 -2.07 -26.36
N ILE A 360 -16.04 -2.17 -25.85
CA ILE A 360 -15.78 -2.75 -24.51
C ILE A 360 -16.48 -1.94 -23.42
N VAL A 361 -16.33 -0.62 -23.40
CA VAL A 361 -16.99 0.25 -22.40
C VAL A 361 -18.50 0.13 -22.50
N LYS A 362 -19.07 0.18 -23.70
CA LYS A 362 -20.50 0.01 -23.95
C LYS A 362 -21.02 -1.33 -23.43
N ASN A 363 -20.31 -2.41 -23.72
CA ASN A 363 -20.71 -3.76 -23.30
C ASN A 363 -20.62 -3.99 -21.79
N LEU A 364 -19.82 -3.19 -21.08
CA LEU A 364 -19.71 -3.22 -19.61
C LEU A 364 -20.65 -2.22 -18.91
N THR A 365 -21.31 -1.34 -19.65
CA THR A 365 -22.12 -0.26 -19.07
C THR A 365 -23.49 -0.78 -18.64
N CYS A 366 -23.84 -0.56 -17.37
CA CYS A 366 -25.18 -0.82 -16.82
C CYS A 366 -25.69 -2.27 -17.03
N ARG A 367 -24.79 -3.27 -16.91
CA ARG A 367 -25.13 -4.68 -17.16
C ARG A 367 -25.82 -5.36 -16.00
N LYS A 368 -25.47 -4.99 -14.75
CA LYS A 368 -26.13 -5.46 -13.53
C LYS A 368 -26.60 -4.24 -12.70
N PRO A 369 -27.78 -4.29 -12.05
CA PRO A 369 -28.23 -3.21 -11.16
C PRO A 369 -27.27 -2.91 -10.00
N ASN A 370 -26.55 -3.93 -9.54
CA ASN A 370 -25.59 -3.92 -8.44
C ASN A 370 -24.16 -4.20 -8.94
N GLN A 371 -23.80 -3.70 -10.12
CA GLN A 371 -22.45 -3.76 -10.64
C GLN A 371 -21.50 -2.89 -9.81
N HIS A 372 -20.38 -3.44 -9.34
CA HIS A 372 -19.44 -2.78 -8.42
C HIS A 372 -18.23 -2.14 -9.11
N PHE A 373 -18.39 -1.81 -10.38
CA PHE A 373 -17.46 -0.97 -11.12
C PHE A 373 -18.21 -0.18 -12.19
N LYS A 374 -17.63 0.94 -12.61
CA LYS A 374 -18.12 1.74 -13.73
C LYS A 374 -17.06 1.83 -14.81
N PRO A 375 -17.33 1.35 -16.04
CA PRO A 375 -16.39 1.48 -17.15
C PRO A 375 -16.37 2.93 -17.66
N TYR A 376 -15.20 3.39 -18.08
CA TYR A 376 -14.98 4.68 -18.69
C TYR A 376 -14.02 4.55 -19.86
N LEU A 377 -14.27 5.34 -20.90
CA LEU A 377 -13.17 5.82 -21.73
C LEU A 377 -12.40 6.84 -20.89
N THR A 378 -11.07 6.78 -20.86
CA THR A 378 -10.25 7.63 -20.00
C THR A 378 -10.51 9.13 -20.14
N PRO A 379 -10.82 9.71 -21.32
CA PRO A 379 -11.23 11.12 -21.42
C PRO A 379 -12.50 11.46 -20.61
N ASN A 380 -13.35 10.48 -20.31
CA ASN A 380 -14.61 10.65 -19.58
C ASN A 380 -14.47 10.39 -18.08
N LEU A 381 -13.27 10.00 -17.59
CA LEU A 381 -13.02 9.92 -16.16
C LEU A 381 -13.20 11.32 -15.52
N PRO A 382 -13.58 11.37 -14.22
CA PRO A 382 -13.62 12.63 -13.49
C PRO A 382 -12.31 13.41 -13.63
N LYS A 383 -12.39 14.63 -14.17
CA LYS A 383 -11.22 15.43 -14.55
C LYS A 383 -10.23 15.66 -13.41
N ARG A 384 -10.70 15.68 -12.16
CA ARG A 384 -9.89 15.75 -10.94
C ARG A 384 -8.83 14.64 -10.81
N PHE A 385 -8.94 13.55 -11.58
CA PHE A 385 -7.95 12.47 -11.56
C PHE A 385 -6.73 12.75 -12.43
N HIS A 386 -6.83 13.63 -13.45
CA HIS A 386 -5.73 13.89 -14.38
C HIS A 386 -5.07 12.59 -14.88
N TYR A 387 -5.90 11.68 -15.39
CA TYR A 387 -5.51 10.32 -15.76
C TYR A 387 -6.09 9.92 -17.12
N ALA A 388 -5.67 10.61 -18.18
CA ALA A 388 -6.08 10.32 -19.55
C ALA A 388 -5.02 10.68 -20.60
N ASN A 389 -4.20 11.72 -20.36
CA ASN A 389 -3.32 12.30 -21.35
C ASN A 389 -1.93 11.64 -21.38
N ASN A 390 -1.90 10.32 -21.57
CA ASN A 390 -0.66 9.57 -21.77
C ASN A 390 -0.94 8.30 -22.58
N ILE A 391 -0.11 7.98 -23.58
CA ILE A 391 -0.30 6.80 -24.42
C ILE A 391 -0.22 5.49 -23.64
N ARG A 392 0.44 5.47 -22.48
CA ARG A 392 0.55 4.30 -21.60
C ARG A 392 -0.74 4.04 -20.81
N ILE A 393 -1.66 5.01 -20.79
CA ILE A 393 -2.97 4.86 -20.16
C ILE A 393 -3.93 4.31 -21.23
N ASP A 394 -4.22 3.02 -21.12
CA ASP A 394 -5.17 2.34 -22.01
C ASP A 394 -6.54 3.05 -21.97
N LYS A 395 -7.24 3.11 -23.12
CA LYS A 395 -8.49 3.87 -23.22
C LYS A 395 -9.61 3.32 -22.34
N VAL A 396 -9.68 2.01 -22.14
CA VAL A 396 -10.69 1.37 -21.30
C VAL A 396 -10.20 1.33 -19.86
N HIS A 397 -10.92 2.01 -18.98
CA HIS A 397 -10.63 2.08 -17.55
C HIS A 397 -11.84 1.68 -16.72
N LEU A 398 -11.64 0.89 -15.67
CA LEU A 398 -12.70 0.50 -14.74
C LEU A 398 -12.51 1.24 -13.41
N MET A 399 -13.47 2.09 -13.07
CA MET A 399 -13.54 2.72 -11.75
C MET A 399 -14.26 1.78 -10.81
N VAL A 400 -13.50 1.09 -9.96
CA VAL A 400 -14.00 0.04 -9.08
C VAL A 400 -14.46 0.63 -7.75
N ASP A 401 -15.56 0.13 -7.22
CA ASP A 401 -16.07 0.53 -5.91
C ASP A 401 -15.10 0.13 -4.80
N ARG A 402 -15.23 0.78 -3.65
CA ARG A 402 -14.37 0.53 -2.49
C ARG A 402 -14.45 -0.95 -2.07
N GLN A 403 -13.29 -1.55 -1.77
CA GLN A 403 -13.10 -2.96 -1.37
C GLN A 403 -13.38 -4.02 -2.46
N TRP A 404 -13.88 -3.61 -3.62
CA TRP A 404 -14.05 -4.48 -4.78
C TRP A 404 -12.79 -4.51 -5.66
N LEU A 405 -12.65 -5.61 -6.39
CA LEU A 405 -11.65 -5.74 -7.45
C LEU A 405 -12.33 -6.19 -8.74
N ALA A 406 -11.89 -5.65 -9.88
CA ALA A 406 -12.25 -6.19 -11.18
C ALA A 406 -11.11 -7.07 -11.69
N VAL A 407 -11.43 -8.28 -12.14
CA VAL A 407 -10.45 -9.28 -12.58
C VAL A 407 -10.88 -9.94 -13.89
N ARG A 408 -9.91 -10.40 -14.67
CA ARG A 408 -10.15 -11.01 -15.98
C ARG A 408 -11.01 -12.29 -15.91
N CYS A 409 -10.64 -13.27 -15.08
CA CYS A 409 -11.39 -14.52 -14.93
C CYS A 409 -11.16 -15.18 -13.57
N LEU A 410 -11.98 -16.17 -13.22
CA LEU A 410 -11.69 -17.11 -12.14
C LEU A 410 -10.44 -17.91 -12.50
N ILE A 411 -9.40 -17.82 -11.67
CA ILE A 411 -8.28 -18.76 -11.75
C ILE A 411 -8.82 -20.12 -11.28
N SER A 412 -9.22 -20.98 -12.21
CA SER A 412 -9.48 -22.39 -11.90
C SER A 412 -8.16 -23.06 -11.56
N PHE A 413 -8.02 -23.54 -10.32
CA PHE A 413 -6.84 -24.28 -9.85
C PHE A 413 -6.68 -25.69 -10.50
N THR A 414 -7.43 -26.00 -11.56
CA THR A 414 -7.38 -27.31 -12.23
C THR A 414 -6.32 -27.41 -13.33
N ASP A 415 -5.76 -26.30 -13.83
CA ASP A 415 -4.67 -26.34 -14.82
C ASP A 415 -3.31 -26.13 -14.14
N VAL A 416 -2.78 -27.24 -13.60
CA VAL A 416 -1.50 -27.36 -12.89
C VAL A 416 -0.29 -26.99 -13.78
N SER A 417 -0.47 -26.71 -15.06
CA SER A 417 0.60 -26.28 -15.97
C SER A 417 1.00 -24.81 -15.81
N PHE A 418 0.16 -23.95 -15.19
CA PHE A 418 0.50 -22.53 -14.98
C PHE A 418 1.15 -22.24 -13.61
N ALA A 419 0.94 -23.12 -12.62
CA ALA A 419 1.55 -23.00 -11.29
C ALA A 419 3.06 -23.25 -11.30
N PHE A 420 3.62 -23.85 -12.36
CA PHE A 420 5.06 -24.08 -12.51
C PHE A 420 5.81 -22.86 -13.05
N TYR A 421 5.18 -21.99 -13.86
CA TYR A 421 5.87 -20.84 -14.44
C TYR A 421 6.02 -19.65 -13.47
N LEU A 422 5.12 -19.50 -12.50
CA LEU A 422 5.25 -18.48 -11.45
C LEU A 422 6.23 -18.88 -10.32
N LYS A 423 6.65 -20.15 -10.26
CA LYS A 423 7.56 -20.66 -9.22
C LYS A 423 9.03 -20.69 -9.65
N LEU A 424 9.32 -20.56 -10.93
CA LEU A 424 10.68 -20.51 -11.49
C LEU A 424 11.28 -19.09 -11.59
N SER A 425 10.51 -18.05 -11.27
CA SER A 425 10.95 -16.64 -11.29
C SER A 425 11.14 -16.02 -9.90
N LEU A 426 10.98 -16.81 -8.83
CA LEU A 426 11.16 -16.38 -7.44
C LEU A 426 11.81 -17.47 -6.59
N LEU A 427 13.10 -17.72 -6.81
CA LEU A 427 14.12 -18.18 -5.85
C LEU A 427 15.47 -18.19 -6.61
N PRO A 428 16.57 -17.90 -5.89
CA PRO A 428 17.51 -16.78 -6.12
C PRO A 428 17.98 -16.52 -7.55
#